data_AF-A0A401TY73-F1
#
_entry.id   AF-A0A401TY73-F1
#
_cell.length_a   1.000
_cell.length_b   1.000
_cell.length_c   1.000
_cell.angle_alpha   90.00
_cell.angle_beta   90.00
_cell.angle_gamma   90.00
#
_symmetry.space_group_name_H-M   'P 1'
#
loop_
_entity.id
_entity.type
_entity.pdbx_description
1 polymer ?
#
loop_
_entity_poly.entity_id
_entity_poly.type
_entity_poly.pdbx_seq_one_letter_code
_entity_poly.pdbx_strand_id
1 'polypeptide(L)'
;MAVTHQVTPPAGRYITTQWKHGPDWAIYGEGGEDWFGFEGVRALGDHEPDILMIPLPGHTLGHCGIAVRDKDRWLLHAGDAYFHHAQLDARPRIPLVLGLFQRRADMDRATRIRNQERLRQLKAAHGSDVTIVNSHDPVDYESCRCGRHTPAAR
;
A
#
# COMPACT_ATOMS: atom_id res chain seq x y z
N MET A 1 -1.40 -6.98 -12.72
CA MET A 1 -1.39 -5.62 -13.29
C MET A 1 -0.28 -5.53 -14.31
N ALA A 2 -0.58 -5.38 -15.59
CA ALA A 2 0.44 -4.98 -16.57
C ALA A 2 0.33 -3.47 -16.77
N VAL A 3 1.39 -2.76 -16.44
CA VAL A 3 1.48 -1.32 -16.67
C VAL A 3 1.60 -1.13 -18.19
N THR A 4 0.52 -0.70 -18.85
CA THR A 4 0.43 -0.56 -20.31
C THR A 4 1.20 0.64 -20.88
N HIS A 5 1.92 1.39 -20.05
CA HIS A 5 2.85 2.42 -20.49
C HIS A 5 4.21 2.22 -19.81
N GLN A 6 5.20 1.83 -20.61
CA GLN A 6 6.61 1.78 -20.20
C GLN A 6 7.14 3.20 -19.97
N VAL A 7 6.77 3.82 -18.85
CA VAL A 7 7.44 5.04 -18.41
C VAL A 7 8.76 4.63 -17.79
N THR A 8 9.87 5.06 -18.38
CA THR A 8 11.21 4.84 -17.80
C THR A 8 11.22 5.44 -16.40
N PRO A 9 11.45 4.63 -15.35
CA PRO A 9 11.44 5.13 -14.00
C PRO A 9 12.61 6.10 -13.78
N PRO A 10 12.45 7.12 -12.91
CA PRO A 10 13.54 8.03 -12.58
C PRO A 10 14.79 7.28 -12.10
N ALA A 11 15.97 7.81 -12.41
CA ALA A 11 17.22 7.26 -11.92
C ALA A 11 17.19 7.08 -10.39
N GLY A 12 17.64 5.92 -9.91
CA GLY A 12 17.62 5.56 -8.49
C GLY A 12 16.28 5.02 -7.96
N ARG A 13 15.23 4.92 -8.79
CA ARG A 13 13.95 4.33 -8.37
C ARG A 13 14.03 2.82 -8.14
N TYR A 14 14.63 2.11 -9.10
CA TYR A 14 14.86 0.68 -9.03
C TYR A 14 16.37 0.44 -9.00
N ILE A 15 16.87 0.02 -7.84
CA ILE A 15 18.30 -0.13 -7.59
C ILE A 15 18.68 -1.57 -7.92
N THR A 16 19.26 -1.80 -9.10
CA THR A 16 19.63 -3.15 -9.58
C THR A 16 20.52 -3.92 -8.62
N THR A 17 21.37 -3.22 -7.86
CA THR A 17 22.21 -3.83 -6.81
C THR A 17 21.39 -4.57 -5.75
N GLN A 18 20.17 -4.12 -5.44
CA GLN A 18 19.29 -4.79 -4.47
C GLN A 18 18.86 -6.18 -4.95
N TRP A 19 18.95 -6.49 -6.24
CA TRP A 19 18.51 -7.76 -6.83
C TRP A 19 19.65 -8.68 -7.22
N LYS A 20 20.91 -8.30 -6.95
CA LYS A 20 22.11 -9.09 -7.34
C LYS A 20 22.14 -10.49 -6.73
N HIS A 21 21.43 -10.72 -5.63
CA HIS A 21 21.34 -12.02 -4.97
C HIS A 21 20.40 -13.00 -5.69
N GLY A 22 19.80 -12.62 -6.82
CA GLY A 22 18.95 -13.49 -7.63
C GLY A 22 17.64 -13.88 -6.93
N PRO A 23 16.81 -12.90 -6.51
CA PRO A 23 15.50 -13.22 -5.93
C PRO A 23 14.64 -13.98 -6.93
N ASP A 24 13.89 -14.96 -6.41
CA ASP A 24 12.91 -15.73 -7.18
C ASP A 24 11.60 -14.94 -7.28
N TRP A 25 11.21 -14.56 -8.50
CA TRP A 25 10.08 -13.67 -8.74
C TRP A 25 8.87 -14.47 -9.25
N ALA A 26 7.75 -14.34 -8.56
CA ALA A 26 6.44 -14.65 -9.11
C ALA A 26 5.81 -13.38 -9.72
N ILE A 27 5.37 -13.45 -10.97
CA ILE A 27 4.73 -12.33 -11.67
C ILE A 27 3.22 -12.53 -11.68
N TYR A 28 2.48 -11.51 -11.24
CA TYR A 28 1.02 -11.50 -11.25
C TYR A 28 0.49 -10.65 -12.41
N GLY A 29 -0.11 -11.32 -13.40
CA GLY A 29 -0.68 -10.71 -14.61
C GLY A 29 -1.93 -9.84 -14.37
N GLU A 30 -2.59 -9.43 -15.45
CA GLU A 30 -3.88 -8.70 -15.40
C GLU A 30 -5.04 -9.59 -14.94
N GLY A 31 -6.07 -8.98 -14.37
CA GLY A 31 -7.19 -9.67 -13.72
C GLY A 31 -7.03 -9.84 -12.21
N GLY A 32 -7.98 -10.51 -11.58
CA GLY A 32 -8.15 -10.62 -10.13
C GLY A 32 -9.62 -10.40 -9.77
N GLU A 33 -9.92 -10.49 -8.49
CA GLU A 33 -11.27 -10.32 -7.96
C GLU A 33 -11.52 -8.85 -7.55
N ASP A 34 -12.79 -8.51 -7.32
CA ASP A 34 -13.14 -7.28 -6.61
C ASP A 34 -13.05 -7.51 -5.10
N TRP A 35 -12.47 -6.56 -4.39
CA TRP A 35 -12.41 -6.56 -2.94
C TRP A 35 -12.73 -5.16 -2.42
N PHE A 36 -13.92 -4.96 -1.86
CA PHE A 36 -14.41 -3.66 -1.38
C PHE A 36 -14.24 -2.52 -2.42
N GLY A 37 -14.52 -2.78 -3.71
CA GLY A 37 -14.33 -1.81 -4.80
C GLY A 37 -12.89 -1.65 -5.27
N PHE A 38 -11.98 -2.52 -4.81
CA PHE A 38 -10.64 -2.69 -5.37
C PHE A 38 -10.62 -3.82 -6.39
N GLU A 39 -10.54 -3.44 -7.66
CA GLU A 39 -10.39 -4.38 -8.77
C GLU A 39 -8.97 -4.94 -8.89
N GLY A 40 -8.86 -6.15 -9.43
CA GLY A 40 -7.58 -6.80 -9.74
C GLY A 40 -6.86 -7.34 -8.51
N VAL A 41 -7.60 -7.58 -7.43
CA VAL A 41 -7.08 -8.12 -6.17
C VAL A 41 -6.80 -9.60 -6.30
N ARG A 42 -5.70 -10.05 -5.68
CA ARG A 42 -5.24 -11.44 -5.78
C ARG A 42 -4.79 -11.97 -4.44
N ALA A 43 -5.14 -13.22 -4.14
CA ALA A 43 -4.51 -13.96 -3.06
C ALA A 43 -3.03 -14.23 -3.39
N LEU A 44 -2.16 -14.11 -2.38
CA LEU A 44 -0.75 -14.46 -2.51
C LEU A 44 -0.58 -15.98 -2.39
N GLY A 45 -0.68 -16.65 -3.54
CA GLY A 45 -0.55 -18.11 -3.63
C GLY A 45 -1.88 -18.84 -3.52
N ASP A 46 -1.88 -20.09 -3.97
CA ASP A 46 -3.11 -20.90 -4.10
C ASP A 46 -3.67 -21.37 -2.74
N HIS A 47 -2.90 -21.21 -1.66
CA HIS A 47 -3.21 -21.75 -0.33
C HIS A 47 -3.36 -20.69 0.76
N GLU A 48 -3.17 -19.40 0.46
CA GLU A 48 -3.25 -18.31 1.43
C GLU A 48 -4.33 -17.28 1.06
N PRO A 49 -5.63 -17.66 1.09
CA PRO A 49 -6.73 -16.75 0.77
C PRO A 49 -6.85 -15.58 1.76
N ASP A 50 -6.12 -15.65 2.88
CA ASP A 50 -6.07 -14.64 3.94
C ASP A 50 -5.07 -13.51 3.68
N ILE A 51 -4.28 -13.60 2.61
CA ILE A 51 -3.31 -12.56 2.25
C ILE A 51 -3.58 -12.10 0.83
N LEU A 52 -4.02 -10.85 0.69
CA LEU A 52 -4.40 -10.25 -0.58
C LEU A 52 -3.41 -9.17 -0.98
N MET A 53 -2.98 -9.22 -2.24
CA MET A 53 -2.29 -8.12 -2.90
C MET A 53 -3.32 -7.18 -3.53
N ILE A 54 -3.35 -5.94 -3.07
CA ILE A 54 -4.28 -4.90 -3.49
C ILE A 54 -3.57 -3.91 -4.42
N PRO A 55 -3.96 -3.80 -5.70
CA PRO A 55 -3.30 -2.87 -6.60
C PRO A 55 -3.55 -1.40 -6.23
N LEU A 56 -2.47 -0.67 -5.95
CA LEU A 56 -2.51 0.74 -5.52
C LEU A 56 -1.47 1.58 -6.28
N PRO A 57 -1.46 1.59 -7.63
CA PRO A 57 -0.46 2.31 -8.41
C PRO A 57 -0.44 3.81 -8.11
N GLY A 58 0.69 4.45 -8.40
CA GLY A 58 0.84 5.91 -8.29
C GLY A 58 2.15 6.31 -7.65
N HIS A 59 2.46 5.79 -6.45
CA HIS A 59 3.79 5.97 -5.87
C HIS A 59 4.87 5.37 -6.79
N THR A 60 4.67 4.11 -7.17
CA THR A 60 5.30 3.47 -8.32
C THR A 60 4.21 2.88 -9.23
N LEU A 61 4.57 2.55 -10.48
CA LEU A 61 3.62 1.97 -11.43
C LEU A 61 3.09 0.59 -11.00
N GLY A 62 3.94 -0.20 -10.31
CA GLY A 62 3.58 -1.50 -9.74
C GLY A 62 3.30 -1.47 -8.24
N HIS A 63 3.01 -0.30 -7.65
CA HIS A 63 2.76 -0.22 -6.21
C HIS A 63 1.49 -1.00 -5.83
N CYS A 64 1.56 -1.77 -4.74
CA CYS A 64 0.44 -2.50 -4.17
C CYS A 64 0.44 -2.38 -2.64
N GLY A 65 -0.74 -2.49 -2.05
CA GLY A 65 -0.90 -2.75 -0.62
C GLY A 65 -1.08 -4.23 -0.36
N ILE A 66 -0.86 -4.66 0.88
CA ILE A 66 -1.09 -6.04 1.32
C ILE A 66 -2.18 -6.02 2.38
N ALA A 67 -3.27 -6.76 2.15
CA ALA A 67 -4.30 -6.99 3.15
C ALA A 67 -4.10 -8.36 3.78
N VAL A 68 -4.13 -8.44 5.11
CA VAL A 68 -4.07 -9.69 5.87
C VAL A 68 -5.35 -9.83 6.68
N ARG A 69 -6.01 -10.99 6.61
CA ARG A 69 -7.19 -11.30 7.41
C ARG A 69 -6.76 -11.76 8.81
N ASP A 70 -7.30 -11.10 9.83
CA ASP A 70 -7.25 -11.55 11.22
C ASP A 70 -8.69 -11.76 11.71
N LYS A 71 -9.08 -13.03 11.83
CA LYS A 71 -10.45 -13.45 12.15
C LYS A 71 -11.45 -12.84 11.16
N ASP A 72 -12.36 -12.01 11.65
CA ASP A 72 -13.43 -11.38 10.86
C ASP A 72 -13.04 -10.00 10.32
N ARG A 73 -11.78 -9.56 10.51
CA ARG A 73 -11.31 -8.23 10.12
C ARG A 73 -10.10 -8.31 9.20
N TRP A 74 -9.89 -7.26 8.44
CA TRP A 74 -8.72 -7.09 7.58
C TRP A 74 -7.81 -5.98 8.12
N LEU A 75 -6.50 -6.23 8.05
CA LEU A 75 -5.48 -5.20 8.15
C LEU A 75 -4.91 -4.96 6.75
N LEU A 76 -5.18 -3.78 6.18
CA LEU A 76 -4.59 -3.35 4.92
C LEU A 76 -3.38 -2.47 5.20
N HIS A 77 -2.19 -2.98 4.91
CA HIS A 77 -0.97 -2.18 4.80
C HIS A 77 -0.91 -1.56 3.39
N ALA A 78 -1.29 -0.30 3.28
CA ALA A 78 -1.39 0.43 2.02
C ALA A 78 -0.04 0.92 1.47
N GLY A 79 1.07 0.54 2.10
CA GLY A 79 2.41 0.89 1.65
C GLY A 79 2.60 2.41 1.58
N ASP A 80 3.05 2.87 0.42
CA ASP A 80 3.38 4.26 0.12
C ASP A 80 2.23 4.97 -0.65
N ALA A 81 1.03 4.40 -0.65
CA ALA A 81 -0.16 5.04 -1.27
C ALA A 81 -0.53 6.36 -0.56
N TYR A 82 -0.26 6.46 0.74
CA TYR A 82 -0.35 7.69 1.53
C TYR A 82 0.72 7.68 2.63
N PHE A 83 1.07 8.86 3.15
CA PHE A 83 2.23 9.06 4.03
C PHE A 83 1.84 9.60 5.41
N HIS A 84 0.60 10.06 5.57
CA HIS A 84 0.10 10.61 6.82
C HIS A 84 -1.36 10.20 7.03
N HIS A 85 -1.70 9.69 8.21
CA HIS A 85 -3.03 9.13 8.53
C HIS A 85 -4.19 10.09 8.21
N ALA A 86 -4.00 11.39 8.46
CA ALA A 86 -5.00 12.42 8.17
C ALA A 86 -5.28 12.63 6.66
N GLN A 87 -4.50 12.03 5.76
CA GLN A 87 -4.85 11.98 4.33
C GLN A 87 -6.07 11.09 4.07
N LEU A 88 -6.40 10.20 5.03
CA LEU A 88 -7.60 9.37 4.98
C LEU A 88 -8.79 9.95 5.77
N ASP A 89 -8.72 11.20 6.22
CA ASP A 89 -9.86 11.90 6.83
C ASP A 89 -10.84 12.42 5.76
N ALA A 90 -12.11 12.63 6.13
CA ALA A 90 -13.12 13.25 5.25
C ALA A 90 -12.66 14.62 4.69
N ARG A 91 -11.84 15.35 5.46
CA ARG A 91 -11.12 16.55 5.01
C ARG A 91 -9.61 16.27 5.06
N PRO A 92 -8.99 15.82 3.97
CA PRO A 92 -7.63 15.29 4.00
C PRO A 92 -6.61 16.39 4.33
N ARG A 93 -5.65 16.06 5.20
CA ARG A 93 -4.57 16.96 5.61
C ARG A 93 -3.22 16.24 5.57
N ILE A 94 -2.16 16.99 5.31
CA ILE A 94 -0.78 16.51 5.35
C ILE A 94 0.15 17.69 5.73
N PRO A 95 1.17 17.47 6.57
CA PRO A 95 2.21 18.47 6.81
C PRO A 95 2.86 18.92 5.48
N LEU A 96 3.11 20.22 5.32
CA LEU A 96 3.52 20.81 4.04
C LEU A 96 4.76 20.13 3.43
N VAL A 97 5.80 19.95 4.24
CA VAL A 97 7.08 19.35 3.80
C VAL A 97 6.89 17.90 3.40
N LEU A 98 6.14 17.13 4.19
CA LEU A 98 5.83 15.73 3.89
C LEU A 98 5.03 15.60 2.59
N GLY A 99 4.06 16.49 2.38
CA GLY A 99 3.29 16.54 1.14
C GLY A 99 4.13 16.91 -0.09
N LEU A 100 5.14 17.77 0.05
CA LEU A 100 6.08 18.05 -1.03
C LEU A 100 6.96 16.83 -1.34
N PHE A 101 7.45 16.15 -0.30
CA PHE A 101 8.26 14.94 -0.45
C PHE A 101 7.48 13.84 -1.17
N GLN A 102 6.26 13.52 -0.72
CA GLN A 102 5.39 12.52 -1.35
C GLN A 102 5.18 12.84 -2.84
N ARG A 103 4.83 14.09 -3.17
CA ARG A 103 4.62 14.51 -4.57
C ARG A 103 5.85 14.32 -5.45
N ARG A 104 7.05 14.52 -4.92
CA ARG A 104 8.31 14.33 -5.66
C ARG A 104 8.65 12.85 -5.81
N ALA A 105 8.18 12.02 -4.88
CA ALA A 105 8.41 10.58 -4.89
C ALA A 105 7.45 9.82 -5.81
N ASP A 106 6.30 10.38 -6.20
CA ASP A 106 5.31 9.74 -7.06
C ASP A 106 5.79 9.55 -8.51
N MET A 107 5.45 8.41 -9.11
CA MET A 107 5.57 8.21 -10.57
C MET A 107 4.31 8.65 -11.33
N ASP A 108 3.13 8.50 -10.71
CA ASP A 108 1.85 8.96 -11.23
C ASP A 108 0.99 9.52 -10.09
N ARG A 109 1.05 10.85 -9.95
CA ARG A 109 0.35 11.58 -8.90
C ARG A 109 -1.17 11.51 -9.05
N ALA A 110 -1.69 11.53 -10.28
CA ALA A 110 -3.14 11.52 -10.50
C ALA A 110 -3.73 10.19 -10.04
N THR A 111 -3.06 9.09 -10.41
CA THR A 111 -3.46 7.75 -9.97
C THR A 111 -3.31 7.57 -8.46
N ARG A 112 -2.23 8.07 -7.85
CA ARG A 112 -2.10 8.03 -6.37
C ARG A 112 -3.26 8.77 -5.70
N ILE A 113 -3.62 9.98 -6.14
CA ILE A 113 -4.72 10.76 -5.54
C ILE A 113 -6.05 10.01 -5.68
N ARG A 114 -6.32 9.36 -6.83
CA ARG A 114 -7.51 8.51 -6.99
C ARG A 114 -7.50 7.33 -6.01
N ASN A 115 -6.36 6.69 -5.79
CA ASN A 115 -6.26 5.62 -4.80
C ASN A 115 -6.44 6.13 -3.36
N GLN A 116 -5.98 7.34 -3.03
CA GLN A 116 -6.27 7.95 -1.73
C GLN A 116 -7.76 8.23 -1.51
N GLU A 117 -8.49 8.60 -2.57
CA GLU A 117 -9.96 8.71 -2.52
C GLU A 117 -10.62 7.35 -2.24
N ARG A 118 -10.22 6.30 -2.97
CA ARG A 118 -10.75 4.94 -2.76
C ARG A 118 -10.46 4.42 -1.35
N LEU A 119 -9.26 4.65 -0.82
CA LEU A 119 -8.90 4.31 0.56
C LEU A 119 -9.73 5.10 1.59
N ARG A 120 -10.06 6.37 1.31
CA ARG A 120 -10.98 7.16 2.16
C ARG A 120 -12.38 6.57 2.15
N GLN A 121 -12.88 6.19 0.98
CA GLN A 121 -14.20 5.56 0.85
C GLN A 121 -14.24 4.22 1.59
N LEU A 122 -13.20 3.39 1.46
CA LEU A 122 -13.06 2.14 2.20
C LEU A 122 -13.08 2.39 3.72
N LYS A 123 -12.27 3.32 4.21
CA LYS A 123 -12.24 3.67 5.65
C LYS A 123 -13.59 4.17 6.14
N ALA A 124 -14.30 4.96 5.34
CA ALA A 124 -15.59 5.53 5.70
C ALA A 124 -16.72 4.48 5.71
N ALA A 125 -16.75 3.60 4.72
CA ALA A 125 -17.82 2.60 4.57
C ALA A 125 -17.57 1.32 5.38
N HIS A 126 -16.31 0.92 5.56
CA HIS A 126 -15.91 -0.39 6.10
C HIS A 126 -14.86 -0.29 7.21
N GLY A 127 -14.76 0.86 7.91
CA GLY A 127 -13.75 1.04 8.97
C GLY A 127 -13.89 0.08 10.18
N SER A 128 -15.06 -0.53 10.37
CA SER A 128 -15.25 -1.63 11.33
C SER A 128 -14.56 -2.92 10.87
N ASP A 129 -14.54 -3.16 9.57
CA ASP A 129 -14.13 -4.43 8.96
C ASP A 129 -12.68 -4.38 8.49
N VAL A 130 -12.19 -3.19 8.08
CA VAL A 130 -10.86 -2.97 7.54
C VAL A 130 -10.13 -1.86 8.29
N THR A 131 -8.99 -2.20 8.89
CA THR A 131 -8.02 -1.23 9.42
C THR A 131 -6.98 -0.94 8.34
N ILE A 132 -6.74 0.33 8.04
CA ILE A 132 -5.78 0.75 7.00
C ILE A 132 -4.59 1.45 7.67
N VAL A 133 -3.37 1.04 7.33
CA VAL A 133 -2.11 1.63 7.80
C VAL A 133 -1.16 1.88 6.63
N ASN A 134 -0.15 2.73 6.82
CA ASN A 134 0.90 2.99 5.83
C ASN A 134 2.32 2.85 6.40
N SER A 135 3.33 2.89 5.52
CA SER A 135 4.73 2.65 5.88
C SER A 135 5.40 3.76 6.71
N HIS A 136 4.87 5.00 6.67
CA HIS A 136 5.59 6.23 7.04
C HIS A 136 4.92 7.04 8.14
N ASP A 137 3.78 6.61 8.68
CA ASP A 137 3.04 7.35 9.71
C ASP A 137 3.16 6.66 11.09
N PRO A 138 3.67 7.36 12.11
CA PRO A 138 3.83 6.78 13.44
C PRO A 138 2.50 6.51 14.15
N VAL A 139 1.42 7.24 13.83
CA VAL A 139 0.09 6.98 14.42
C VAL A 139 -0.49 5.68 13.86
N ASP A 140 -0.38 5.48 12.54
CA ASP A 140 -0.77 4.22 11.91
C ASP A 140 0.04 3.05 12.49
N TYR A 141 1.37 3.20 12.63
CA TYR A 141 2.22 2.20 13.27
C TYR A 141 1.77 1.87 14.70
N GLU A 142 1.57 2.89 15.54
CA GLU A 142 1.15 2.70 16.92
C GLU A 142 -0.24 2.05 17.03
N SER A 143 -1.10 2.26 16.03
CA SER A 143 -2.44 1.65 15.98
C SER A 143 -2.43 0.16 15.65
N CYS A 144 -1.40 -0.33 14.94
CA CYS A 144 -1.32 -1.71 14.47
C CYS A 144 -0.16 -2.52 15.06
N ARG A 145 0.74 -1.92 15.83
CA ARG A 145 1.86 -2.66 16.44
C ARG A 145 1.33 -3.76 17.37
N CYS A 146 1.88 -4.97 17.25
CA CYS A 146 1.61 -6.08 18.15
C CYS A 146 2.83 -6.35 19.04
N GLY A 147 2.60 -6.57 20.34
CA GLY A 147 3.65 -6.82 21.33
C GLY A 147 4.42 -5.57 21.76
N ARG A 148 4.84 -5.52 23.03
CA ARG A 148 5.95 -4.64 23.43
C ARG A 148 7.21 -5.29 22.88
N HIS A 149 7.96 -4.61 22.00
CA HIS A 149 9.34 -5.01 21.75
C HIS A 149 10.10 -4.89 23.07
N THR A 150 10.23 -6.00 23.81
CA THR A 150 11.24 -6.09 24.87
C THR A 150 12.58 -6.11 24.15
N PRO A 151 13.43 -5.08 24.29
CA PRO A 151 14.75 -5.14 23.70
C PRO A 151 15.45 -6.33 24.33
N ALA A 152 16.09 -7.18 23.50
CA ALA A 152 16.95 -8.24 24.02
C ALA A 152 17.95 -7.60 25.01
N ALA A 153 18.01 -8.14 26.22
CA ALA A 153 19.00 -7.72 27.21
C ALA A 153 20.38 -7.85 26.56
N ARG A 154 21.15 -6.75 26.58
CA ARG A 154 22.52 -6.71 26.11
C ARG A 154 23.44 -7.51 27.01
#